data_AF-A0A8J6TKK1-F1
#
_entry.id   AF-A0A8J6TKK1-F1
#
_cell.length_a   1.000
_cell.length_b   1.000
_cell.length_c   1.000
_cell.angle_alpha   90.00
_cell.angle_beta   90.00
_cell.angle_gamma   90.00
#
_symmetry.space_group_name_H-M   'P 1'
#
loop_
_entity.id
_entity.type
_entity.pdbx_description
1 polymer ?
#
loop_
_entity_poly.entity_id
_entity_poly.type
_entity_poly.pdbx_seq_one_letter_code
_entity_poly.pdbx_strand_id
1 'polypeptide(L)'
;MITITSYLHRNRLKDLIRRWMYDEPQPSDAQDISRLVHFNNTFVARYLPVFSELMFSKLHDAPLQTQKCRLKGDLKDFIVTNVPNRNPRVDEMLESYRATPGIYYRETPFHGTLYFTGRPANPRYIGSNRIKRVRRLSEKSARRIIDWIYANIKRRADRLAQERAQQLKIPIEALITAPDHMVAEFLKAENRLLEDLRNRSPIHDADDLVINDVAGIKVIVEDADRERFLNKIHETASCEVIEVEPHTGKYNAVNLIVKYCPNRERLSACPLGERLTRLMQARGLGPDEALHQFRQFVLTGEEQVHVEVIVCDYVEMLESEIGGCMHEDRILRQRLDQQYTGQLARNIEFLMAYLFAFPASRRTELGDLPIRLWNRYLPDYFDEVLKVLFEIPSIEILD
;
A
#
# COMPACT_ATOMS: atom_id res chain seq x y z
N MET A 1 9.85 8.56 -8.76
CA MET A 1 9.94 8.23 -7.30
C MET A 1 8.52 8.02 -6.76
N ILE A 2 8.33 7.35 -5.62
CA ILE A 2 7.00 6.92 -5.14
C ILE A 2 6.08 8.08 -4.78
N THR A 3 4.84 8.01 -5.27
CA THR A 3 3.72 8.88 -4.90
C THR A 3 2.59 8.03 -4.33
N ILE A 4 2.18 8.32 -3.08
CA ILE A 4 1.04 7.67 -2.43
C ILE A 4 -0.16 8.61 -2.55
N THR A 5 -1.10 8.29 -3.45
CA THR A 5 -2.12 9.25 -3.88
C THR A 5 -3.31 9.35 -2.92
N SER A 6 -3.46 8.41 -1.98
CA SER A 6 -4.41 8.57 -0.87
C SER A 6 -3.90 9.51 0.23
N TYR A 7 -2.63 9.94 0.17
CA TYR A 7 -2.02 10.82 1.18
C TYR A 7 -1.99 12.28 0.73
N LEU A 8 -1.83 13.15 1.72
CA LEU A 8 -1.41 14.54 1.59
C LEU A 8 0.11 14.68 1.71
N HIS A 9 0.63 15.82 1.26
CA HIS A 9 2.04 16.19 1.20
C HIS A 9 2.87 15.15 0.45
N ARG A 10 2.36 14.67 -0.69
CA ARG A 10 2.93 13.55 -1.45
C ARG A 10 4.34 13.84 -1.92
N ASN A 11 4.58 15.07 -2.38
CA ASN A 11 5.89 15.53 -2.83
C ASN A 11 6.91 15.58 -1.68
N ARG A 12 6.48 15.90 -0.46
CA ARG A 12 7.36 15.90 0.72
C ARG A 12 7.79 14.48 1.08
N LEU A 13 6.86 13.52 1.08
CA LEU A 13 7.19 12.11 1.33
C LEU A 13 8.07 11.53 0.21
N LYS A 14 7.76 11.85 -1.05
CA LYS A 14 8.57 11.47 -2.23
C LYS A 14 10.00 11.99 -2.12
N ASP A 15 10.18 13.24 -1.72
CA ASP A 15 11.50 13.84 -1.52
C ASP A 15 12.26 13.19 -0.36
N LEU A 16 11.59 12.95 0.78
CA LEU A 16 12.19 12.27 1.93
C LEU A 16 12.72 10.88 1.56
N ILE A 17 11.88 10.06 0.88
CA ILE A 17 12.29 8.73 0.40
C ILE A 17 13.52 8.85 -0.52
N ARG A 18 13.49 9.81 -1.46
CA ARG A 18 14.61 10.05 -2.38
C ARG A 18 15.89 10.39 -1.64
N ARG A 19 15.85 11.33 -0.70
CA ARG A 19 17.03 11.74 0.07
C ARG A 19 17.61 10.58 0.88
N TRP A 20 16.76 9.75 1.48
CA TRP A 20 17.22 8.58 2.22
C TRP A 20 17.85 7.52 1.31
N MET A 21 17.35 7.35 0.08
CA MET A 21 17.99 6.47 -0.92
C MET A 21 19.40 6.94 -1.31
N TYR A 22 19.66 8.25 -1.23
CA TYR A 22 20.98 8.85 -1.48
C TYR A 22 21.87 8.99 -0.23
N ASP A 23 21.43 8.47 0.92
CA ASP A 23 22.10 8.65 2.22
C ASP A 23 22.27 10.14 2.60
N GLU A 24 21.24 10.96 2.35
CA GLU A 24 21.19 12.38 2.69
C GLU A 24 20.07 12.70 3.70
N PRO A 25 20.09 12.08 4.90
CA PRO A 25 19.12 12.42 5.93
C PRO A 25 19.30 13.89 6.37
N GLN A 26 18.19 14.56 6.64
CA GLN A 26 18.17 15.89 7.25
C GLN A 26 17.76 15.80 8.73
N PRO A 27 18.21 16.74 9.58
CA PRO A 27 17.83 16.73 11.00
C PRO A 27 16.32 16.75 11.24
N SER A 28 15.54 17.38 10.35
CA SER A 28 14.07 17.45 10.45
C SER A 28 13.36 16.15 10.05
N ASP A 29 14.05 15.19 9.42
CA ASP A 29 13.41 14.02 8.83
C ASP A 29 12.70 13.14 9.85
N ALA A 30 13.26 13.01 11.05
CA ALA A 30 12.64 12.23 12.12
C ALA A 30 11.24 12.76 12.48
N GLN A 31 11.10 14.08 12.55
CA GLN A 31 9.83 14.74 12.83
C GLN A 31 8.92 14.72 11.59
N ASP A 32 9.47 14.96 10.41
CA ASP A 32 8.73 15.00 9.17
C ASP A 32 8.12 13.65 8.81
N ILE A 33 8.88 12.55 8.88
CA ILE A 33 8.35 11.22 8.60
C ILE A 33 7.26 10.82 9.60
N SER A 34 7.44 11.20 10.87
CA SER A 34 6.46 10.94 11.92
C SER A 34 5.14 11.66 11.64
N ARG A 35 5.20 12.96 11.30
CA ARG A 35 4.02 13.73 10.91
C ARG A 35 3.39 13.18 9.64
N LEU A 36 4.18 12.96 8.58
CA LEU A 36 3.72 12.44 7.29
C LEU A 36 2.99 11.12 7.45
N VAL A 37 3.48 10.17 8.26
CA VAL A 37 2.81 8.88 8.44
C VAL A 37 1.58 9.00 9.35
N HIS A 38 1.69 9.63 10.51
CA HIS A 38 0.60 9.65 11.48
C HIS A 38 -0.55 10.57 11.10
N PHE A 39 -0.26 11.76 10.56
CA PHE A 39 -1.29 12.69 10.12
C PHE A 39 -2.01 12.17 8.89
N ASN A 40 -1.30 11.57 7.91
CA ASN A 40 -1.97 10.93 6.80
C ASN A 40 -2.84 9.75 7.21
N ASN A 41 -2.34 8.85 8.07
CA ASN A 41 -3.16 7.74 8.57
C ASN A 41 -4.43 8.25 9.29
N THR A 42 -4.31 9.33 10.06
CA THR A 42 -5.45 9.96 10.73
C THR A 42 -6.40 10.60 9.74
N PHE A 43 -5.89 11.31 8.74
CA PHE A 43 -6.70 11.93 7.70
C PHE A 43 -7.47 10.89 6.88
N VAL A 44 -6.81 9.81 6.45
CA VAL A 44 -7.44 8.67 5.77
C VAL A 44 -8.52 8.03 6.63
N ALA A 45 -8.25 7.80 7.91
CA ALA A 45 -9.24 7.27 8.85
C ALA A 45 -10.46 8.17 9.05
N ARG A 46 -10.36 9.47 8.74
CA ARG A 46 -11.47 10.42 8.82
C ARG A 46 -12.23 10.57 7.51
N TYR A 47 -11.54 10.68 6.37
CA TYR A 47 -12.24 10.89 5.10
C TYR A 47 -12.83 9.60 4.53
N LEU A 48 -12.21 8.44 4.75
CA LEU A 48 -12.63 7.20 4.12
C LEU A 48 -14.03 6.76 4.57
N PRO A 49 -14.42 6.83 5.85
CA PRO A 49 -15.81 6.57 6.26
C PRO A 49 -16.82 7.51 5.59
N VAL A 50 -16.50 8.80 5.50
CA VAL A 50 -17.37 9.80 4.85
C VAL A 50 -17.54 9.49 3.36
N PHE A 51 -16.45 9.13 2.68
CA PHE A 51 -16.50 8.69 1.28
C PHE A 51 -17.31 7.40 1.12
N SER A 52 -17.12 6.42 2.01
CA SER A 52 -17.87 5.17 1.96
C SER A 52 -19.37 5.38 2.19
N GLU A 53 -19.76 6.19 3.17
CA GLU A 53 -21.15 6.55 3.41
C GLU A 53 -21.77 7.22 2.18
N LEU A 54 -21.05 8.15 1.53
CA LEU A 54 -21.46 8.79 0.29
C LEU A 54 -21.69 7.77 -0.84
N MET A 55 -20.82 6.78 -1.00
CA MET A 55 -20.95 5.75 -2.04
C MET A 55 -22.13 4.80 -1.74
N PHE A 56 -22.23 4.31 -0.51
CA PHE A 56 -23.28 3.36 -0.13
C PHE A 56 -24.67 4.02 -0.09
N SER A 57 -24.79 5.29 0.32
CA SER A 57 -26.08 6.00 0.29
C SER A 57 -26.59 6.28 -1.12
N LYS A 58 -25.73 6.22 -2.14
CA LYS A 58 -26.16 6.29 -3.55
C LYS A 58 -26.77 4.98 -4.04
N LEU A 59 -26.44 3.86 -3.41
CA LEU A 59 -26.96 2.54 -3.77
C LEU A 59 -28.18 2.14 -2.93
N HIS A 60 -28.25 2.61 -1.69
CA HIS A 60 -29.24 2.16 -0.72
C HIS A 60 -29.93 3.34 -0.04
N ASP A 61 -31.27 3.32 -0.06
CA ASP A 61 -32.11 4.32 0.62
C ASP A 61 -32.32 4.00 2.12
N ALA A 62 -31.83 2.85 2.59
CA ALA A 62 -31.96 2.41 3.97
C ALA A 62 -30.82 2.97 4.86
N PRO A 63 -31.08 3.16 6.18
CA PRO A 63 -30.03 3.52 7.13
C PRO A 63 -28.86 2.53 7.09
N LEU A 64 -27.64 3.06 7.03
CA LEU A 64 -26.42 2.27 7.04
C LEU A 64 -26.07 1.86 8.47
N GLN A 65 -25.73 0.60 8.65
CA GLN A 65 -25.11 0.10 9.88
C GLN A 65 -23.64 -0.22 9.59
N THR A 66 -22.76 0.02 10.57
CA THR A 66 -21.33 -0.21 10.41
C THR A 66 -20.75 -1.08 11.51
N GLN A 67 -19.84 -1.98 11.17
CA GLN A 67 -19.06 -2.74 12.14
C GLN A 67 -17.57 -2.61 11.85
N LYS A 68 -16.78 -2.29 12.86
CA LYS A 68 -15.31 -2.27 12.73
C LYS A 68 -14.77 -3.69 12.81
N CYS A 69 -13.84 -4.01 11.92
CA CYS A 69 -13.11 -5.26 11.92
C CYS A 69 -11.62 -5.01 12.09
N ARG A 70 -10.94 -5.95 12.76
CA ARG A 70 -9.50 -5.91 13.00
C ARG A 70 -8.76 -7.10 12.38
N LEU A 71 -9.47 -8.19 12.12
CA LEU A 71 -8.94 -9.40 11.50
C LEU A 71 -9.72 -9.73 10.23
N LYS A 72 -9.07 -10.44 9.30
CA LYS A 72 -9.75 -10.99 8.13
C LYS A 72 -10.81 -12.01 8.52
N GLY A 73 -10.60 -12.74 9.62
CA GLY A 73 -11.59 -13.66 10.19
C GLY A 73 -12.94 -12.99 10.46
N ASP A 74 -12.94 -11.76 11.01
CA ASP A 74 -14.18 -11.01 11.29
C ASP A 74 -15.03 -10.80 10.01
N LEU A 75 -14.37 -10.45 8.89
CA LEU A 75 -15.01 -10.30 7.60
C LEU A 75 -15.47 -11.66 7.05
N LYS A 76 -14.58 -12.65 7.04
CA LYS A 76 -14.81 -13.97 6.44
C LYS A 76 -15.94 -14.72 7.14
N ASP A 77 -15.99 -14.68 8.46
CA ASP A 77 -17.07 -15.26 9.25
C ASP A 77 -18.41 -14.63 8.89
N PHE A 78 -18.46 -13.29 8.78
CA PHE A 78 -19.70 -12.60 8.46
C PHE A 78 -20.25 -13.00 7.09
N ILE A 79 -19.41 -12.95 6.05
CA ILE A 79 -19.83 -13.22 4.67
C ILE A 79 -20.16 -14.70 4.42
N VAL A 80 -19.73 -15.60 5.30
CA VAL A 80 -20.09 -17.02 5.24
C VAL A 80 -21.40 -17.31 5.99
N THR A 81 -21.75 -16.50 6.99
CA THR A 81 -23.00 -16.66 7.75
C THR A 81 -24.21 -16.05 7.05
N ASN A 82 -24.07 -14.88 6.43
CA ASN A 82 -25.20 -14.10 5.90
C ASN A 82 -25.17 -14.01 4.37
N VAL A 83 -25.33 -15.15 3.72
CA VAL A 83 -25.23 -15.29 2.25
C VAL A 83 -26.59 -14.95 1.60
N PRO A 84 -26.68 -13.92 0.75
CA PRO A 84 -27.95 -13.50 0.14
C PRO A 84 -28.44 -14.46 -0.94
N ASN A 85 -27.53 -15.05 -1.73
CA ASN A 85 -27.86 -15.95 -2.83
C ASN A 85 -27.01 -17.22 -2.75
N ARG A 86 -27.64 -18.39 -2.90
CA ARG A 86 -26.96 -19.70 -2.91
C ARG A 86 -26.94 -20.30 -4.30
N ASN A 87 -25.82 -20.91 -4.64
CA ASN A 87 -25.62 -21.74 -5.82
C ASN A 87 -24.59 -22.82 -5.48
N PRO A 88 -24.39 -23.86 -6.31
CA PRO A 88 -23.48 -24.97 -6.00
C PRO A 88 -22.06 -24.51 -5.67
N ARG A 89 -21.56 -23.48 -6.36
CA ARG A 89 -20.22 -22.94 -6.16
C ARG A 89 -20.10 -22.18 -4.83
N VAL A 90 -21.13 -21.43 -4.47
CA VAL A 90 -21.21 -20.77 -3.15
C VAL A 90 -21.25 -21.84 -2.06
N ASP A 91 -22.07 -22.87 -2.18
CA ASP A 91 -22.15 -23.94 -1.18
C ASP A 91 -20.81 -24.66 -1.00
N GLU A 92 -20.10 -24.97 -2.08
CA GLU A 92 -18.74 -25.52 -2.05
C GLU A 92 -17.76 -24.64 -1.24
N MET A 93 -17.76 -23.32 -1.49
CA MET A 93 -16.91 -22.37 -0.75
C MET A 93 -17.27 -22.32 0.74
N LEU A 94 -18.57 -22.34 1.07
CA LEU A 94 -19.03 -22.30 2.46
C LEU A 94 -18.66 -23.58 3.21
N GLU A 95 -18.82 -24.74 2.58
CA GLU A 95 -18.44 -26.04 3.14
C GLU A 95 -16.94 -26.12 3.38
N SER A 96 -16.15 -25.70 2.38
CA SER A 96 -14.69 -25.70 2.48
C SER A 96 -14.18 -24.79 3.60
N TYR A 97 -14.76 -23.59 3.73
CA TYR A 97 -14.42 -22.66 4.82
C TYR A 97 -14.76 -23.22 6.19
N ARG A 98 -15.93 -23.84 6.34
CA ARG A 98 -16.39 -24.40 7.62
C ARG A 98 -15.60 -25.64 8.02
N ALA A 99 -15.19 -26.46 7.06
CA ALA A 99 -14.40 -27.66 7.31
C ALA A 99 -13.00 -27.30 7.85
N THR A 100 -12.34 -26.31 7.24
CA THR A 100 -10.96 -25.95 7.59
C THR A 100 -10.74 -24.44 7.61
N PRO A 101 -11.33 -23.69 8.56
CA PRO A 101 -11.25 -22.22 8.57
C PRO A 101 -9.81 -21.68 8.66
N GLY A 102 -8.88 -22.46 9.21
CA GLY A 102 -7.48 -22.07 9.41
C GLY A 102 -6.69 -21.77 8.13
N ILE A 103 -7.02 -22.38 6.99
CA ILE A 103 -6.30 -22.15 5.72
C ILE A 103 -6.68 -20.81 5.06
N TYR A 104 -7.72 -20.14 5.55
CA TYR A 104 -8.26 -18.91 4.95
C TYR A 104 -7.70 -17.64 5.60
N TYR A 105 -6.46 -17.66 6.10
CA TYR A 105 -5.73 -16.47 6.57
C TYR A 105 -6.48 -15.60 7.60
N ARG A 106 -7.32 -16.22 8.43
CA ARG A 106 -8.22 -15.52 9.38
C ARG A 106 -7.49 -14.53 10.28
N GLU A 107 -6.31 -14.92 10.76
CA GLU A 107 -5.48 -14.11 11.67
C GLU A 107 -4.78 -12.93 11.00
N THR A 108 -4.95 -12.75 9.68
CA THR A 108 -4.36 -11.61 8.96
C THR A 108 -4.99 -10.31 9.46
N PRO A 109 -4.19 -9.34 9.96
CA PRO A 109 -4.79 -8.11 10.43
C PRO A 109 -5.40 -7.28 9.29
N PHE A 110 -6.59 -6.76 9.54
CA PHE A 110 -7.47 -6.06 8.61
C PHE A 110 -8.07 -4.87 9.33
N HIS A 111 -7.62 -3.66 9.03
CA HIS A 111 -8.23 -2.45 9.58
C HIS A 111 -9.29 -1.95 8.60
N GLY A 112 -10.54 -2.31 8.85
CA GLY A 112 -11.64 -1.99 7.95
C GLY A 112 -12.96 -1.80 8.67
N THR A 113 -13.92 -1.26 7.92
CA THR A 113 -15.31 -1.10 8.36
C THR A 113 -16.20 -1.86 7.39
N LEU A 114 -17.04 -2.75 7.91
CA LEU A 114 -18.08 -3.43 7.16
C LEU A 114 -19.34 -2.56 7.18
N TYR A 115 -20.05 -2.55 6.08
CA TYR A 115 -21.28 -1.78 5.89
C TYR A 115 -22.44 -2.72 5.62
N PHE A 116 -23.58 -2.41 6.26
CA PHE A 116 -24.79 -3.21 6.17
C PHE A 116 -26.02 -2.34 5.95
N THR A 117 -27.04 -2.94 5.36
CA THR A 117 -28.41 -2.41 5.25
C THR A 117 -29.41 -3.41 5.81
N GLY A 118 -30.66 -3.00 6.00
CA GLY A 118 -31.72 -3.86 6.54
C GLY A 118 -31.86 -3.77 8.06
N ARG A 119 -32.68 -4.66 8.63
CA ARG A 119 -32.97 -4.67 10.06
C ARG A 119 -31.79 -5.27 10.85
N PRO A 120 -31.53 -4.84 12.10
CA PRO A 120 -30.45 -5.41 12.93
C PRO A 120 -30.50 -6.94 13.09
N ALA A 121 -31.70 -7.53 13.05
CA ALA A 121 -31.89 -8.98 13.14
C ALA A 121 -31.50 -9.75 11.86
N ASN A 122 -31.37 -9.07 10.72
CA ASN A 122 -30.93 -9.68 9.45
C ASN A 122 -30.17 -8.63 8.61
N PRO A 123 -28.93 -8.29 9.02
CA PRO A 123 -28.12 -7.30 8.31
C PRO A 123 -27.64 -7.85 6.97
N ARG A 124 -27.94 -7.13 5.89
CA ARG A 124 -27.41 -7.42 4.55
C ARG A 124 -26.08 -6.70 4.37
N TYR A 125 -24.99 -7.46 4.18
CA TYR A 125 -23.69 -6.90 3.85
C TYR A 125 -23.70 -6.31 2.43
N ILE A 126 -23.22 -5.07 2.33
CA ILE A 126 -23.20 -4.31 1.07
C ILE A 126 -21.77 -3.92 0.64
N GLY A 127 -20.78 -4.17 1.48
CA GLY A 127 -19.39 -3.85 1.18
C GLY A 127 -18.58 -3.45 2.40
N SER A 128 -17.32 -3.10 2.16
CA SER A 128 -16.39 -2.70 3.21
C SER A 128 -15.41 -1.66 2.75
N ASN A 129 -14.84 -0.91 3.68
CA ASN A 129 -13.64 -0.14 3.43
C ASN A 129 -12.45 -0.68 4.23
N ARG A 130 -11.26 -0.31 3.78
CA ARG A 130 -10.00 -0.73 4.39
C ARG A 130 -8.96 0.37 4.23
N ILE A 131 -8.13 0.50 5.27
CA ILE A 131 -6.89 1.26 5.20
C ILE A 131 -5.72 0.27 5.13
N LYS A 132 -4.85 0.44 4.14
CA LYS A 132 -3.63 -0.35 4.03
C LYS A 132 -2.70 -0.03 5.19
N ARG A 133 -2.26 -1.08 5.89
CA ARG A 133 -1.33 -0.96 7.02
C ARG A 133 0.03 -0.43 6.53
N VAL A 134 0.69 0.37 7.38
CA VAL A 134 2.00 0.98 7.12
C VAL A 134 3.05 -0.05 6.69
N ARG A 135 3.13 -1.21 7.37
CA ARG A 135 4.04 -2.31 6.95
C ARG A 135 3.76 -2.79 5.52
N ARG A 136 2.48 -2.92 5.15
CA ARG A 136 2.11 -3.35 3.79
C ARG A 136 2.37 -2.26 2.74
N LEU A 137 2.24 -1.00 3.14
CA LEU A 137 2.60 0.15 2.31
C LEU A 137 4.11 0.18 2.06
N SER A 138 4.93 -0.08 3.08
CA SER A 138 6.37 -0.25 2.97
C SER A 138 6.76 -1.33 1.96
N GLU A 139 6.22 -2.55 2.12
CA GLU A 139 6.48 -3.66 1.19
C GLU A 139 6.09 -3.31 -0.26
N LYS A 140 4.91 -2.69 -0.45
CA LYS A 140 4.45 -2.31 -1.80
C LYS A 140 5.33 -1.21 -2.40
N SER A 141 5.79 -0.28 -1.56
CA SER A 141 6.70 0.79 -1.96
C SER A 141 8.04 0.23 -2.40
N ALA A 142 8.67 -0.60 -1.56
CA ALA A 142 9.92 -1.27 -1.90
C ALA A 142 9.80 -2.02 -3.22
N ARG A 143 8.76 -2.85 -3.39
CA ARG A 143 8.54 -3.60 -4.63
C ARG A 143 8.48 -2.70 -5.86
N ARG A 144 7.71 -1.61 -5.83
CA ARG A 144 7.60 -0.68 -6.97
C ARG A 144 8.94 -0.04 -7.32
N ILE A 145 9.77 0.31 -6.34
CA ILE A 145 11.13 0.81 -6.59
C ILE A 145 12.01 -0.30 -7.17
N ILE A 146 11.92 -1.52 -6.64
CA ILE A 146 12.71 -2.67 -7.10
C ILE A 146 12.36 -3.03 -8.54
N ASP A 147 11.08 -3.09 -8.89
CA ASP A 147 10.62 -3.36 -10.26
C ASP A 147 11.15 -2.29 -11.23
N TRP A 148 11.12 -1.01 -10.82
CA TRP A 148 11.66 0.09 -11.60
C TRP A 148 13.19 0.00 -11.77
N ILE A 149 13.93 -0.30 -10.70
CA ILE A 149 15.39 -0.51 -10.75
C ILE A 149 15.73 -1.67 -11.66
N TYR A 150 15.01 -2.78 -11.54
CA TYR A 150 15.21 -3.95 -12.39
C TYR A 150 15.01 -3.60 -13.86
N ALA A 151 13.93 -2.89 -14.19
CA ALA A 151 13.69 -2.40 -15.54
C ALA A 151 14.81 -1.46 -16.02
N ASN A 152 15.38 -0.61 -15.15
CA ASN A 152 16.50 0.27 -15.50
C ASN A 152 17.79 -0.52 -15.76
N ILE A 153 18.14 -1.48 -14.90
CA ILE A 153 19.31 -2.34 -15.06
C ILE A 153 19.18 -3.15 -16.35
N LYS A 154 18.00 -3.73 -16.61
CA LYS A 154 17.73 -4.47 -17.85
C LYS A 154 17.91 -3.60 -19.09
N ARG A 155 17.32 -2.40 -19.13
CA ARG A 155 17.52 -1.44 -20.24
C ARG A 155 19.01 -1.11 -20.47
N ARG A 156 19.78 -0.96 -19.40
CA ARG A 156 21.24 -0.69 -19.48
C ARG A 156 22.00 -1.92 -20.01
N ALA A 157 21.68 -3.12 -19.54
CA ALA A 157 22.27 -4.37 -20.01
C ALA A 157 21.94 -4.63 -21.50
N ASP A 158 20.70 -4.40 -21.91
CA ASP A 158 20.27 -4.51 -23.32
C ASP A 158 21.07 -3.56 -24.23
N ARG A 159 21.41 -2.35 -23.74
CA ARG A 159 22.27 -1.41 -24.47
C ARG A 159 23.71 -1.93 -24.63
N LEU A 160 24.27 -2.57 -23.60
CA LEU A 160 25.59 -3.19 -23.68
C LEU A 160 25.61 -4.31 -24.74
N ALA A 161 24.54 -5.11 -24.78
CA ALA A 161 24.37 -6.13 -25.80
C ALA A 161 24.25 -5.53 -27.21
N GLN A 162 23.50 -4.41 -27.37
CA GLN A 162 23.41 -3.67 -28.64
C GLN A 162 24.76 -3.11 -29.09
N GLU A 163 25.51 -2.49 -28.18
CA GLU A 163 26.87 -1.98 -28.46
C GLU A 163 27.80 -3.11 -28.94
N ARG A 164 27.72 -4.28 -28.31
CA ARG A 164 28.47 -5.47 -28.75
C ARG A 164 28.04 -5.94 -30.15
N ALA A 165 26.75 -6.04 -30.42
CA ALA A 165 26.26 -6.42 -31.75
C ALA A 165 26.76 -5.46 -32.85
N GLN A 166 26.73 -4.15 -32.55
CA GLN A 166 27.27 -3.12 -33.44
C GLN A 166 28.79 -3.27 -33.67
N GLN A 167 29.57 -3.55 -32.63
CA GLN A 167 31.01 -3.81 -32.75
C GLN A 167 31.30 -5.04 -33.63
N LEU A 168 30.48 -6.07 -33.54
CA LEU A 168 30.56 -7.27 -34.35
C LEU A 168 29.94 -7.12 -35.76
N LYS A 169 29.31 -5.97 -36.05
CA LYS A 169 28.60 -5.67 -37.31
C LYS A 169 27.53 -6.70 -37.65
N ILE A 170 26.84 -7.22 -36.64
CA ILE A 170 25.72 -8.15 -36.80
C ILE A 170 24.43 -7.52 -36.27
N PRO A 171 23.26 -7.91 -36.79
CA PRO A 171 21.98 -7.54 -36.18
C PRO A 171 21.86 -8.15 -34.77
N ILE A 172 21.14 -7.49 -33.86
CA ILE A 172 21.00 -7.92 -32.46
C ILE A 172 20.34 -9.29 -32.35
N GLU A 173 19.44 -9.61 -33.28
CA GLU A 173 18.74 -10.89 -33.37
C GLU A 173 19.69 -12.06 -33.71
N ALA A 174 20.86 -11.76 -34.31
CA ALA A 174 21.90 -12.74 -34.60
C ALA A 174 22.96 -12.84 -33.48
N LEU A 175 22.88 -12.01 -32.44
CA LEU A 175 23.83 -12.02 -31.34
C LEU A 175 23.53 -13.16 -30.36
N ILE A 176 24.28 -14.25 -30.46
CA ILE A 176 24.25 -15.32 -29.46
C ILE A 176 25.22 -14.99 -28.33
N THR A 177 24.69 -14.67 -27.15
CA THR A 177 25.49 -14.33 -25.96
C THR A 177 25.47 -15.48 -24.97
N ALA A 178 26.64 -15.93 -24.52
CA ALA A 178 26.73 -16.94 -23.47
C ALA A 178 26.11 -16.43 -22.16
N PRO A 179 25.45 -17.29 -21.35
CA PRO A 179 24.80 -16.90 -20.10
C PRO A 179 25.69 -16.09 -19.16
N ASP A 180 26.95 -16.48 -18.98
CA ASP A 180 27.88 -15.79 -18.09
C ASP A 180 28.17 -14.35 -18.54
N HIS A 181 28.19 -14.10 -19.85
CA HIS A 181 28.35 -12.74 -20.38
C HIS A 181 27.10 -11.89 -20.13
N MET A 182 25.89 -12.45 -20.28
CA MET A 182 24.65 -11.73 -19.96
C MET A 182 24.59 -11.36 -18.47
N VAL A 183 25.01 -12.28 -17.60
CA VAL A 183 25.13 -12.02 -16.16
C VAL A 183 26.16 -10.93 -15.88
N ALA A 184 27.34 -10.98 -16.51
CA ALA A 184 28.37 -9.97 -16.34
C ALA A 184 27.90 -8.57 -16.80
N GLU A 185 27.17 -8.48 -17.90
CA GLU A 185 26.57 -7.22 -18.37
C GLU A 185 25.53 -6.68 -17.40
N PHE A 186 24.67 -7.55 -16.88
CA PHE A 186 23.70 -7.18 -15.86
C PHE A 186 24.38 -6.65 -14.59
N LEU A 187 25.40 -7.34 -14.08
CA LEU A 187 26.17 -6.92 -12.91
C LEU A 187 26.92 -5.60 -13.16
N LYS A 188 27.46 -5.40 -14.36
CA LYS A 188 28.08 -4.12 -14.75
C LYS A 188 27.06 -2.98 -14.76
N ALA A 189 25.86 -3.22 -15.29
CA ALA A 189 24.78 -2.25 -15.30
C ALA A 189 24.28 -1.92 -13.88
N GLU A 190 24.16 -2.92 -13.00
CA GLU A 190 23.81 -2.76 -11.59
C GLU A 190 24.87 -1.95 -10.83
N ASN A 191 26.16 -2.31 -10.97
CA ASN A 191 27.25 -1.58 -10.33
C ASN A 191 27.28 -0.11 -10.75
N ARG A 192 26.98 0.18 -12.03
CA ARG A 192 26.91 1.57 -12.49
C ARG A 192 25.76 2.34 -11.83
N LEU A 193 24.61 1.70 -11.62
CA LEU A 193 23.50 2.32 -10.89
C LEU A 193 23.86 2.55 -9.41
N LEU A 194 24.59 1.62 -8.77
CA LEU A 194 25.09 1.80 -7.41
C LEU A 194 26.06 2.98 -7.30
N GLU A 195 26.96 3.13 -8.27
CA GLU A 195 27.84 4.31 -8.37
C GLU A 195 27.04 5.60 -8.55
N ASP A 196 26.02 5.59 -9.41
CA ASP A 196 25.14 6.74 -9.63
C ASP A 196 24.45 7.14 -8.31
N LEU A 197 23.93 6.17 -7.55
CA LEU A 197 23.32 6.40 -6.23
C LEU A 197 24.35 6.95 -5.24
N ARG A 198 25.54 6.35 -5.16
CA ARG A 198 26.60 6.79 -4.25
C ARG A 198 27.10 8.21 -4.54
N ASN A 199 27.16 8.57 -5.83
CA ASN A 199 27.60 9.89 -6.29
C ASN A 199 26.45 10.90 -6.38
N ARG A 200 25.23 10.52 -5.95
CA ARG A 200 24.04 11.40 -5.96
C ARG A 200 23.67 11.88 -7.36
N SER A 201 23.99 11.08 -8.36
CA SER A 201 23.56 11.33 -9.74
C SER A 201 22.03 11.29 -9.78
N PRO A 202 21.38 12.24 -10.47
CA PRO A 202 19.93 12.26 -10.60
C PRO A 202 19.42 10.94 -11.19
N ILE A 203 18.45 10.35 -10.50
CA ILE A 203 17.67 9.24 -11.05
C ILE A 203 16.77 9.81 -12.17
N HIS A 204 17.21 9.63 -13.41
CA HIS A 204 16.40 9.92 -14.60
C HIS A 204 15.37 8.80 -14.85
N ASP A 205 14.24 9.13 -15.48
CA ASP A 205 13.16 8.20 -15.84
C ASP A 205 12.56 7.39 -14.69
N ALA A 206 12.61 7.91 -13.45
CA ALA A 206 11.72 7.39 -12.43
C ALA A 206 10.33 7.97 -12.69
N ASP A 207 9.61 7.34 -13.62
CA ASP A 207 8.15 7.49 -13.76
C ASP A 207 7.54 7.59 -12.36
N ASP A 208 6.47 8.38 -12.23
CA ASP A 208 5.80 8.53 -10.96
C ASP A 208 5.27 7.16 -10.52
N LEU A 209 5.98 6.53 -9.58
CA LEU A 209 5.65 5.20 -9.07
C LEU A 209 4.43 5.37 -8.15
N VAL A 210 3.24 5.20 -8.71
CA VAL A 210 2.01 5.50 -7.99
C VAL A 210 1.52 4.31 -7.15
N ILE A 211 1.07 4.61 -5.93
CA ILE A 211 0.29 3.72 -5.07
C ILE A 211 -1.07 4.35 -4.81
N ASN A 212 -2.11 3.82 -5.46
CA ASN A 212 -3.49 4.31 -5.35
C ASN A 212 -4.35 3.63 -4.26
N ASP A 213 -3.93 2.47 -3.77
CA ASP A 213 -4.76 1.56 -2.97
C ASP A 213 -4.38 1.57 -1.48
N VAL A 214 -4.06 2.75 -0.93
CA VAL A 214 -3.91 2.90 0.53
C VAL A 214 -5.27 3.02 1.19
N ALA A 215 -6.16 3.83 0.61
CA ALA A 215 -7.58 3.87 0.96
C ALA A 215 -8.37 3.07 -0.09
N GLY A 216 -9.03 2.01 0.34
CA GLY A 216 -9.80 1.14 -0.54
C GLY A 216 -11.21 0.90 -0.01
N ILE A 217 -12.16 0.79 -0.93
CA ILE A 217 -13.52 0.35 -0.67
C ILE A 217 -13.87 -0.78 -1.63
N LYS A 218 -14.55 -1.80 -1.14
CA LYS A 218 -15.18 -2.86 -1.94
C LYS A 218 -16.69 -2.68 -1.82
N VAL A 219 -17.38 -2.55 -2.94
CA VAL A 219 -18.80 -2.26 -3.03
C VAL A 219 -19.49 -3.43 -3.73
N ILE A 220 -20.52 -3.98 -3.10
CA ILE A 220 -21.32 -5.05 -3.69
C ILE A 220 -22.42 -4.43 -4.54
N VAL A 221 -22.34 -4.66 -5.84
CA VAL A 221 -23.31 -4.17 -6.82
C VAL A 221 -23.66 -5.32 -7.75
N GLU A 222 -24.96 -5.62 -7.84
CA GLU A 222 -25.46 -6.61 -8.80
C GLU A 222 -25.28 -6.09 -10.22
N ASP A 223 -25.08 -6.98 -11.20
CA ASP A 223 -24.77 -6.60 -12.58
C ASP A 223 -25.78 -5.60 -13.18
N ALA A 224 -27.06 -5.78 -12.87
CA ALA A 224 -28.14 -4.91 -13.35
C ALA A 224 -28.04 -3.45 -12.85
N ASP A 225 -27.38 -3.22 -11.71
CA ASP A 225 -27.23 -1.90 -11.08
C ASP A 225 -25.86 -1.26 -11.35
N ARG A 226 -24.95 -1.94 -12.05
CA ARG A 226 -23.55 -1.49 -12.21
C ARG A 226 -23.43 -0.18 -12.97
N GLU A 227 -24.11 -0.04 -14.11
CA GLU A 227 -24.08 1.22 -14.89
C GLU A 227 -24.70 2.37 -14.11
N ARG A 228 -25.82 2.09 -13.42
CA ARG A 228 -26.49 3.07 -12.56
C ARG A 228 -25.57 3.55 -11.44
N PHE A 229 -24.79 2.65 -10.83
CA PHE A 229 -23.81 3.00 -9.81
C PHE A 229 -22.72 3.93 -10.35
N LEU A 230 -22.12 3.58 -11.50
CA LEU A 230 -21.07 4.39 -12.14
C LEU A 230 -21.58 5.79 -12.48
N ASN A 231 -22.78 5.89 -13.06
CA ASN A 231 -23.40 7.18 -13.38
C ASN A 231 -23.60 8.04 -12.11
N LYS A 232 -24.07 7.45 -11.01
CA LYS A 232 -24.22 8.17 -9.73
C LYS A 232 -22.89 8.66 -9.15
N ILE A 233 -21.79 7.94 -9.37
CA ILE A 233 -20.46 8.41 -8.98
C ILE A 233 -20.07 9.63 -9.82
N HIS A 234 -20.25 9.56 -11.14
CA HIS A 234 -19.94 10.67 -12.05
C HIS A 234 -20.75 11.95 -11.74
N GLU A 235 -22.01 11.81 -11.32
CA GLU A 235 -22.87 12.94 -10.91
C GLU A 235 -22.48 13.56 -9.56
N THR A 236 -21.59 12.91 -8.80
CA THR A 236 -21.22 13.39 -7.46
C THR A 236 -20.13 14.45 -7.57
N ALA A 237 -20.49 15.71 -7.36
CA ALA A 237 -19.60 16.87 -7.55
C ALA A 237 -18.26 16.82 -6.78
N SER A 238 -18.17 16.07 -5.68
CA SER A 238 -16.93 15.88 -4.91
C SER A 238 -16.04 14.76 -5.44
N CYS A 239 -16.42 14.08 -6.53
CA CYS A 239 -15.77 12.89 -7.04
C CYS A 239 -15.49 13.01 -8.56
N GLU A 240 -14.35 12.46 -8.98
CA GLU A 240 -13.98 12.32 -10.40
C GLU A 240 -13.40 10.91 -10.59
N VAL A 241 -13.98 10.11 -11.49
CA VAL A 241 -13.44 8.79 -11.84
C VAL A 241 -12.30 9.01 -12.83
N ILE A 242 -11.07 8.66 -12.44
CA ILE A 242 -9.88 8.90 -13.26
C ILE A 242 -9.40 7.63 -13.99
N GLU A 243 -9.80 6.46 -13.50
CA GLU A 243 -9.40 5.17 -14.08
C GLU A 243 -10.53 4.15 -13.88
N VAL A 244 -10.77 3.34 -14.90
CA VAL A 244 -11.72 2.22 -14.90
C VAL A 244 -11.00 1.02 -15.49
N GLU A 245 -10.73 0.01 -14.67
CA GLU A 245 -10.03 -1.21 -15.06
C GLU A 245 -10.95 -2.42 -14.85
N PRO A 246 -11.49 -3.00 -15.93
CA PRO A 246 -12.21 -4.27 -15.85
C PRO A 246 -11.23 -5.42 -15.57
N HIS A 247 -11.58 -6.26 -14.60
CA HIS A 247 -10.92 -7.52 -14.33
C HIS A 247 -11.84 -8.66 -14.71
N THR A 248 -11.37 -9.54 -15.58
CA THR A 248 -12.09 -10.75 -16.02
C THR A 248 -11.22 -11.98 -15.84
N GLY A 249 -11.79 -13.08 -15.35
CA GLY A 249 -11.10 -14.35 -15.23
C GLY A 249 -11.66 -15.21 -14.11
N LYS A 250 -10.78 -15.71 -13.23
CA LYS A 250 -11.17 -16.51 -12.05
C LYS A 250 -11.95 -15.70 -11.00
N TYR A 251 -11.93 -14.36 -11.12
CA TYR A 251 -12.69 -13.41 -10.33
C TYR A 251 -12.95 -12.21 -11.23
N ASN A 252 -14.19 -11.72 -11.22
CA ASN A 252 -14.64 -10.60 -12.03
C ASN A 252 -14.96 -9.38 -11.16
N ALA A 253 -14.43 -8.22 -11.56
CA ALA A 253 -14.70 -6.95 -10.89
C ALA A 253 -14.38 -5.78 -11.80
N VAL A 254 -14.83 -4.60 -11.41
CA VAL A 254 -14.37 -3.34 -11.97
C VAL A 254 -13.60 -2.60 -10.89
N ASN A 255 -12.32 -2.37 -11.13
CA ASN A 255 -11.50 -1.53 -10.25
C ASN A 255 -11.56 -0.09 -10.75
N LEU A 256 -11.87 0.84 -9.86
CA LEU A 256 -11.92 2.26 -10.16
C LEU A 256 -10.90 2.99 -9.30
N ILE A 257 -10.23 3.97 -9.88
CA ILE A 257 -9.57 5.00 -9.09
C ILE A 257 -10.45 6.23 -9.11
N VAL A 258 -10.92 6.63 -7.93
CA VAL A 258 -11.77 7.81 -7.74
C VAL A 258 -10.98 8.88 -7.03
N LYS A 259 -10.86 10.03 -7.67
CA LYS A 259 -10.34 11.25 -7.09
C LYS A 259 -11.45 11.91 -6.28
N TYR A 260 -11.22 12.12 -5.00
CA TYR A 260 -12.20 12.62 -4.04
C TYR A 260 -11.71 13.93 -3.41
N CYS A 261 -12.60 14.91 -3.31
CA CYS A 261 -12.38 16.22 -2.68
C CYS A 261 -13.04 16.25 -1.29
N PRO A 262 -12.34 15.79 -0.22
CA PRO A 262 -12.91 15.80 1.13
C PRO A 262 -13.09 17.23 1.67
N ASN A 263 -14.10 17.44 2.50
CA ASN A 263 -14.26 18.69 3.26
C ASN A 263 -13.18 18.80 4.36
N ARG A 264 -12.06 19.44 4.03
CA ARG A 264 -10.84 19.49 4.86
C ARG A 264 -11.04 20.25 6.16
N GLU A 265 -11.87 21.29 6.17
CA GLU A 265 -12.21 22.09 7.34
C GLU A 265 -12.96 21.24 8.37
N ARG A 266 -13.99 20.51 7.93
CA ARG A 266 -14.75 19.61 8.80
C ARG A 266 -13.89 18.47 9.33
N LEU A 267 -13.08 17.86 8.47
CA LEU A 267 -12.25 16.72 8.87
C LEU A 267 -11.09 17.12 9.79
N SER A 268 -10.61 18.36 9.72
CA SER A 268 -9.53 18.86 10.58
C SER A 268 -10.00 19.42 11.92
N ALA A 269 -11.30 19.76 12.05
CA ALA A 269 -11.87 20.32 13.28
C ALA A 269 -11.96 19.31 14.44
N CYS A 270 -12.09 18.00 14.15
CA CYS A 270 -12.24 16.98 15.19
C CYS A 270 -10.94 16.79 16.00
N PRO A 271 -11.02 16.61 17.33
CA PRO A 271 -9.87 16.27 18.17
C PRO A 271 -9.12 15.02 17.70
N LEU A 272 -7.80 14.98 17.91
CA LEU A 272 -7.00 13.80 17.62
C LEU A 272 -7.41 12.62 18.51
N GLY A 273 -7.31 11.40 17.98
CA GLY A 273 -7.60 10.21 18.76
C GLY A 273 -6.56 10.00 19.87
N GLU A 274 -6.99 9.46 21.00
CA GLU A 274 -6.18 9.31 22.23
C GLU A 274 -4.80 8.69 21.99
N ARG A 275 -4.70 7.66 21.15
CA ARG A 275 -3.42 7.01 20.82
C ARG A 275 -2.45 7.94 20.12
N LEU A 276 -2.92 8.73 19.16
CA LEU A 276 -2.08 9.69 18.45
C LEU A 276 -1.69 10.83 19.40
N THR A 277 -2.63 11.32 20.20
CA THR A 277 -2.35 12.35 21.21
C THR A 277 -1.23 11.91 22.16
N ARG A 278 -1.33 10.70 22.73
CA ARG A 278 -0.29 10.12 23.61
C ARG A 278 1.06 9.98 22.89
N LEU A 279 1.04 9.55 21.63
CA LEU A 279 2.26 9.42 20.84
C LEU A 279 2.94 10.77 20.58
N MET A 280 2.15 11.80 20.23
CA MET A 280 2.68 13.15 19.99
C MET A 280 3.23 13.75 21.28
N GLN A 281 2.55 13.54 22.42
CA GLN A 281 3.04 13.95 23.74
C GLN A 281 4.37 13.29 24.10
N ALA A 282 4.50 11.97 23.88
CA ALA A 282 5.75 11.25 24.10
C ALA A 282 6.90 11.76 23.21
N ARG A 283 6.59 12.47 22.13
CA ARG A 283 7.53 13.13 21.21
C ARG A 283 7.67 14.64 21.46
N GLY A 284 7.20 15.13 22.61
CA GLY A 284 7.35 16.52 23.03
C GLY A 284 6.32 17.51 22.49
N LEU A 285 5.25 17.03 21.82
CA LEU A 285 4.18 17.88 21.31
C LEU A 285 2.95 17.83 22.22
N GLY A 286 2.56 18.98 22.79
CA GLY A 286 1.34 19.09 23.59
C GLY A 286 0.08 18.75 22.76
N PRO A 287 -1.03 18.30 23.37
CA PRO A 287 -2.25 17.93 22.65
C PRO A 287 -2.79 19.02 21.73
N ASP A 288 -2.84 20.27 22.20
CA ASP A 288 -3.36 21.41 21.45
C ASP A 288 -2.45 21.77 20.28
N GLU A 289 -1.13 21.71 20.49
CA GLU A 289 -0.15 21.93 19.44
C GLU A 289 -0.22 20.82 18.38
N ALA A 290 -0.35 19.56 18.79
CA ALA A 290 -0.51 18.42 17.88
C ALA A 290 -1.78 18.56 17.03
N LEU A 291 -2.90 18.99 17.63
CA LEU A 291 -4.14 19.27 16.90
C LEU A 291 -3.98 20.45 15.94
N HIS A 292 -3.32 21.53 16.38
CA HIS A 292 -3.04 22.68 15.53
C HIS A 292 -2.18 22.28 14.32
N GLN A 293 -1.10 21.54 14.55
CA GLN A 293 -0.22 21.04 13.49
C GLN A 293 -0.95 20.09 12.54
N PHE A 294 -1.79 19.19 13.05
CA PHE A 294 -2.63 18.33 12.21
C PHE A 294 -3.59 19.15 11.34
N ARG A 295 -4.22 20.19 11.91
CA ARG A 295 -5.11 21.08 11.15
C ARG A 295 -4.36 21.80 10.03
N GLN A 296 -3.19 22.38 10.33
CA GLN A 296 -2.35 23.01 9.31
C GLN A 296 -1.90 22.00 8.25
N PHE A 297 -1.53 20.79 8.65
CA PHE A 297 -1.14 19.72 7.73
C PHE A 297 -2.26 19.41 6.74
N VAL A 298 -3.52 19.31 7.19
CA VAL A 298 -4.67 19.03 6.32
C VAL A 298 -4.98 20.21 5.40
N LEU A 299 -4.99 21.44 5.92
CA LEU A 299 -5.36 22.63 5.16
C LEU A 299 -4.28 23.05 4.14
N THR A 300 -3.00 22.75 4.39
CA THR A 300 -1.91 23.06 3.45
C THR A 300 -1.58 21.90 2.50
N GLY A 301 -2.17 20.72 2.71
CA GLY A 301 -2.04 19.58 1.80
C GLY A 301 -2.86 19.73 0.52
N GLU A 302 -2.75 18.74 -0.36
CA GLU A 302 -3.51 18.61 -1.60
C GLU A 302 -5.02 18.64 -1.32
N GLU A 303 -5.78 19.26 -2.23
CA GLU A 303 -7.23 19.37 -2.10
C GLU A 303 -7.96 18.04 -2.30
N GLN A 304 -7.31 17.10 -2.99
CA GLN A 304 -7.93 15.91 -3.53
C GLN A 304 -7.08 14.69 -3.23
N VAL A 305 -7.71 13.55 -2.93
CA VAL A 305 -7.07 12.25 -2.65
C VAL A 305 -7.62 11.17 -3.56
N HIS A 306 -6.85 10.11 -3.81
CA HIS A 306 -7.34 8.97 -4.59
C HIS A 306 -7.81 7.85 -3.66
N VAL A 307 -8.94 7.24 -4.01
CA VAL A 307 -9.54 6.09 -3.35
C VAL A 307 -9.74 4.99 -4.38
N GLU A 308 -9.27 3.79 -4.07
CA GLU A 308 -9.54 2.59 -4.87
C GLU A 308 -10.97 2.09 -4.56
N VAL A 309 -11.79 1.88 -5.58
CA VAL A 309 -13.15 1.35 -5.47
C VAL A 309 -13.23 0.07 -6.29
N ILE A 310 -13.37 -1.07 -5.61
CA ILE A 310 -13.58 -2.36 -6.26
C ILE A 310 -15.08 -2.66 -6.27
N VAL A 311 -15.65 -2.77 -7.46
CA VAL A 311 -17.06 -3.09 -7.68
C VAL A 311 -17.18 -4.52 -8.15
N CYS A 312 -17.91 -5.35 -7.40
CA CYS A 312 -18.20 -6.74 -7.78
C CYS A 312 -19.53 -7.19 -7.18
N ASP A 313 -20.10 -8.29 -7.66
CA ASP A 313 -21.26 -8.90 -7.01
C ASP A 313 -20.87 -9.65 -5.72
N TYR A 314 -21.86 -10.26 -5.05
CA TYR A 314 -21.61 -11.02 -3.82
C TYR A 314 -20.78 -12.29 -4.05
N VAL A 315 -21.04 -13.02 -5.14
CA VAL A 315 -20.38 -14.29 -5.45
C VAL A 315 -18.90 -14.04 -5.74
N GLU A 316 -18.62 -13.02 -6.54
CA GLU A 316 -17.28 -12.54 -6.84
C GLU A 316 -16.56 -12.04 -5.58
N MET A 317 -17.27 -11.30 -4.73
CA MET A 317 -16.72 -10.92 -3.42
C MET A 317 -16.32 -12.16 -2.60
N LEU A 318 -17.15 -13.20 -2.57
CA LEU A 318 -16.85 -14.47 -1.90
C LEU A 318 -15.66 -15.20 -2.55
N GLU A 319 -15.57 -15.24 -3.88
CA GLU A 319 -14.42 -15.80 -4.61
C GLU A 319 -13.10 -15.10 -4.25
N SER A 320 -13.13 -13.78 -4.07
CA SER A 320 -11.95 -12.98 -3.74
C SER A 320 -11.46 -13.12 -2.29
N GLU A 321 -12.29 -13.66 -1.39
CA GLU A 321 -11.99 -13.78 0.05
C GLU A 321 -11.90 -15.24 0.52
N ILE A 322 -12.66 -16.15 -0.08
CA ILE A 322 -12.78 -17.57 0.29
C ILE A 322 -12.46 -18.49 -0.89
N GLY A 323 -12.79 -18.10 -2.12
CA GLY A 323 -12.67 -18.98 -3.28
C GLY A 323 -11.27 -19.08 -3.90
N GLY A 324 -11.23 -19.33 -5.21
CA GLY A 324 -9.97 -19.64 -5.92
C GLY A 324 -9.03 -18.44 -6.12
N CYS A 325 -9.47 -17.25 -5.70
CA CYS A 325 -8.83 -15.96 -5.95
C CYS A 325 -8.55 -15.17 -4.67
N MET A 326 -8.36 -15.86 -3.54
CA MET A 326 -8.06 -15.21 -2.27
C MET A 326 -6.99 -14.11 -2.41
N HIS A 327 -7.32 -12.93 -1.91
CA HIS A 327 -6.42 -11.78 -1.96
C HIS A 327 -5.04 -12.10 -1.35
N GLU A 328 -5.02 -12.86 -0.26
CA GLU A 328 -3.78 -13.25 0.43
C GLU A 328 -2.89 -14.17 -0.42
N ASP A 329 -3.45 -15.13 -1.15
CA ASP A 329 -2.68 -15.99 -2.07
C ASP A 329 -2.04 -15.18 -3.19
N ARG A 330 -2.78 -14.20 -3.74
CA ARG A 330 -2.24 -13.29 -4.75
C ARG A 330 -1.09 -12.46 -4.19
N ILE A 331 -1.18 -12.02 -2.94
CA ILE A 331 -0.10 -11.31 -2.26
C ILE A 331 1.16 -12.19 -2.14
N LEU A 332 0.99 -13.46 -1.80
CA LEU A 332 2.10 -14.41 -1.67
C LEU A 332 2.73 -14.73 -3.02
N ARG A 333 1.95 -15.03 -4.06
CA ARG A 333 2.46 -15.24 -5.42
C ARG A 333 3.28 -14.05 -5.91
N GLN A 334 2.77 -12.83 -5.74
CA GLN A 334 3.53 -11.61 -6.06
C GLN A 334 4.85 -11.44 -5.29
N ARG A 335 5.03 -12.11 -4.14
CA ARG A 335 6.33 -12.12 -3.42
C ARG A 335 7.25 -13.20 -3.98
N LEU A 336 6.72 -14.36 -4.31
CA LEU A 336 7.48 -15.49 -4.84
C LEU A 336 7.93 -15.25 -6.28
N ASP A 337 7.12 -14.57 -7.08
CA ASP A 337 7.36 -14.33 -8.50
C ASP A 337 8.23 -13.09 -8.77
N GLN A 338 8.83 -12.50 -7.73
CA GLN A 338 9.68 -11.31 -7.88
C GLN A 338 10.97 -11.68 -8.64
N GLN A 339 11.13 -11.12 -9.84
CA GLN A 339 12.22 -11.51 -10.76
C GLN A 339 13.61 -11.06 -10.31
N TYR A 340 13.68 -9.97 -9.54
CA TYR A 340 14.95 -9.39 -9.09
C TYR A 340 15.04 -9.37 -7.57
N THR A 341 16.02 -10.11 -7.06
CA THR A 341 16.23 -10.41 -5.63
C THR A 341 17.67 -10.12 -5.18
N GLY A 342 18.41 -9.32 -5.96
CA GLY A 342 19.80 -8.95 -5.67
C GLY A 342 19.97 -8.09 -4.41
N GLN A 343 21.23 -7.77 -4.05
CA GLN A 343 21.53 -7.03 -2.81
C GLN A 343 20.88 -5.64 -2.78
N LEU A 344 20.88 -4.91 -3.89
CA LEU A 344 20.25 -3.60 -3.97
C LEU A 344 18.74 -3.70 -3.71
N ALA A 345 18.07 -4.74 -4.25
CA ALA A 345 16.66 -4.99 -3.95
C ALA A 345 16.43 -5.19 -2.44
N ARG A 346 17.26 -6.03 -1.80
CA ARG A 346 17.18 -6.27 -0.36
C ARG A 346 17.40 -4.99 0.46
N ASN A 347 18.37 -4.17 0.09
CA ASN A 347 18.65 -2.91 0.79
C ASN A 347 17.47 -1.92 0.68
N ILE A 348 16.76 -1.91 -0.45
CA ILE A 348 15.55 -1.10 -0.61
C ILE A 348 14.43 -1.60 0.29
N GLU A 349 14.25 -2.92 0.40
CA GLU A 349 13.29 -3.49 1.35
C GLU A 349 13.59 -3.05 2.79
N PHE A 350 14.85 -3.14 3.21
CA PHE A 350 15.30 -2.74 4.53
C PHE A 350 15.12 -1.23 4.76
N LEU A 351 15.53 -0.39 3.82
CA LEU A 351 15.39 1.06 3.93
C LEU A 351 13.92 1.48 4.04
N MET A 352 13.06 0.95 3.17
CA MET A 352 11.62 1.27 3.22
C MET A 352 10.99 0.77 4.52
N ALA A 353 11.35 -0.44 4.96
CA ALA A 353 10.86 -1.00 6.22
C ALA A 353 11.29 -0.15 7.41
N TYR A 354 12.54 0.32 7.46
CA TYR A 354 13.02 1.24 8.49
C TYR A 354 12.27 2.57 8.46
N LEU A 355 12.15 3.21 7.28
CA LEU A 355 11.46 4.49 7.09
C LEU A 355 10.02 4.46 7.61
N PHE A 356 9.28 3.40 7.30
CA PHE A 356 7.89 3.27 7.74
C PHE A 356 7.74 2.71 9.17
N ALA A 357 8.77 2.07 9.72
CA ALA A 357 8.80 1.63 11.12
C ALA A 357 9.19 2.78 12.07
N PHE A 358 10.04 3.72 11.63
CA PHE A 358 10.57 4.80 12.46
C PHE A 358 9.47 5.61 13.18
N PRO A 359 8.36 6.04 12.53
CA PRO A 359 7.26 6.73 13.21
C PRO A 359 6.60 5.95 14.35
N ALA A 360 6.67 4.62 14.33
CA ALA A 360 6.11 3.76 15.37
C ALA A 360 7.06 3.58 16.57
N SER A 361 8.33 3.95 16.43
CA SER A 361 9.32 3.94 17.52
C SER A 361 9.12 5.10 18.49
N ARG A 362 9.86 5.09 19.61
CA ARG A 362 9.96 6.23 20.54
C ARG A 362 11.05 7.23 20.16
N ARG A 363 11.87 6.92 19.15
CA ARG A 363 13.00 7.78 18.75
C ARG A 363 12.51 9.09 18.14
N THR A 364 13.07 10.19 18.64
CA THR A 364 12.84 11.56 18.16
C THR A 364 13.92 12.05 17.21
N GLU A 365 15.07 11.37 17.18
CA GLU A 365 16.23 11.69 16.35
C GLU A 365 16.58 10.50 15.47
N LEU A 366 17.03 10.80 14.25
CA LEU A 366 17.36 9.79 13.24
C LEU A 366 18.80 9.28 13.40
N GLY A 367 19.76 10.18 13.65
CA GLY A 367 21.18 9.87 13.54
C GLY A 367 21.58 9.52 12.11
N ASP A 368 22.57 8.64 11.97
CA ASP A 368 22.95 8.07 10.67
C ASP A 368 21.93 7.02 10.20
N LEU A 369 21.68 6.96 8.89
CA LEU A 369 20.83 5.92 8.33
C LEU A 369 21.50 4.55 8.48
N PRO A 370 20.80 3.54 9.03
CA PRO A 370 21.38 2.21 9.20
C PRO A 370 21.54 1.46 7.88
N ILE A 371 20.86 1.90 6.82
CA ILE A 371 20.82 1.21 5.52
C ILE A 371 21.23 2.16 4.41
N ARG A 372 22.43 1.93 3.88
CA ARG A 372 22.94 2.51 2.63
C ARG A 372 22.75 1.54 1.46
N LEU A 373 22.23 2.02 0.33
CA LEU A 373 21.85 1.14 -0.79
C LEU A 373 23.02 0.39 -1.46
N TRP A 374 24.25 0.90 -1.36
CA TRP A 374 25.45 0.31 -1.96
C TRP A 374 26.27 -0.61 -1.05
N ASN A 375 25.83 -0.81 0.19
CA ASN A 375 26.51 -1.72 1.12
C ASN A 375 25.93 -3.14 1.03
N ARG A 376 26.54 -4.11 1.72
CA ARG A 376 26.02 -5.47 1.87
C ARG A 376 25.55 -5.69 3.30
N TYR A 377 24.30 -6.14 3.45
CA TYR A 377 23.71 -6.50 4.73
C TYR A 377 23.09 -7.89 4.65
N LEU A 378 23.28 -8.67 5.71
CA LEU A 378 22.50 -9.88 5.96
C LEU A 378 21.16 -9.51 6.61
N PRO A 379 20.12 -10.36 6.47
CA PRO A 379 18.85 -10.18 7.19
C PRO A 379 19.02 -9.98 8.69
N ASP A 380 19.93 -10.73 9.32
CA ASP A 380 20.19 -10.66 10.77
C ASP A 380 20.60 -9.25 11.23
N TYR A 381 21.38 -8.53 10.42
CA TYR A 381 21.74 -7.14 10.71
C TYR A 381 20.50 -6.25 10.77
N PHE A 382 19.57 -6.43 9.83
CA PHE A 382 18.36 -5.62 9.79
C PHE A 382 17.41 -5.95 10.95
N ASP A 383 17.36 -7.20 11.39
CA ASP A 383 16.60 -7.60 12.57
C ASP A 383 17.13 -6.90 13.83
N GLU A 384 18.46 -6.82 14.00
CA GLU A 384 19.07 -6.06 15.10
C GLU A 384 18.78 -4.56 14.99
N VAL A 385 18.84 -3.98 13.79
CA VAL A 385 18.45 -2.57 13.56
C VAL A 385 17.01 -2.30 14.03
N LEU A 386 16.07 -3.21 13.72
CA LEU A 386 14.68 -3.07 14.17
C LEU A 386 14.54 -3.27 15.68
N LYS A 387 15.26 -4.22 16.29
CA LYS A 387 15.27 -4.38 17.76
C LYS A 387 15.75 -3.11 18.45
N VAL A 388 16.85 -2.54 17.98
CA VAL A 388 17.42 -1.28 18.49
C VAL A 388 16.46 -0.10 18.30
N LEU A 389 15.74 -0.04 17.17
CA LEU A 389 14.72 0.97 16.91
C LEU A 389 13.56 0.90 17.92
N PHE A 390 13.18 -0.30 18.35
CA PHE A 390 12.07 -0.56 19.27
C PHE A 390 12.49 -0.84 20.71
N GLU A 391 13.76 -0.64 21.06
CA GLU A 391 14.30 -0.90 22.41
C GLU A 391 14.05 -2.35 22.88
N ILE A 392 14.08 -3.31 21.95
CA ILE A 392 13.95 -4.73 22.26
C ILE A 392 15.33 -5.25 22.68
N PRO A 393 15.48 -5.86 23.87
CA PRO A 393 16.75 -6.41 24.32
C PRO A 393 17.25 -7.50 23.37
N SER A 394 18.54 -7.47 23.04
CA SER A 394 19.21 -8.58 22.37
C SER A 394 19.58 -9.63 23.42
N ILE A 395 19.44 -10.90 23.08
CA ILE A 395 19.91 -11.99 23.94
C ILE A 395 21.43 -12.00 23.81
N GLU A 396 22.11 -11.35 24.75
CA GLU A 396 23.56 -11.47 24.86
C GLU A 396 23.91 -12.90 25.27
N ILE A 397 24.96 -13.46 24.66
CA ILE A 397 25.59 -14.65 25.23
C ILE A 397 26.25 -14.14 26.51
N LEU A 398 25.65 -14.50 27.64
CA LEU A 398 26.26 -14.25 28.95
C LEU A 398 27.52 -15.12 29.01
N ASP A 399 28.68 -14.47 29.08
CA ASP A 399 29.97 -15.14 29.33
C ASP A 399 30.02 -15.78 30.74
#